data_AF-A0A1V1ZJI3-F1
#
_entry.id   AF-A0A1V1ZJI3-F1
#
_cell.length_a   1.000
_cell.length_b   1.000
_cell.length_c   1.000
_cell.angle_alpha   90.00
_cell.angle_beta   90.00
_cell.angle_gamma   90.00
#
_symmetry.space_group_name_H-M   'P 1'
#
loop_
_entity.id
_entity.type
_entity.pdbx_description
1 polymer ?
#
loop_
_entity_poly.entity_id
_entity_poly.type
_entity_poly.pdbx_seq_one_letter_code
_entity_poly.pdbx_strand_id
1 'polypeptide(L)'
;MENKPKLINPNRPYHRTEIDLVFTKVKAQMQKEALNRGGDGLALYIDCYTGETLRGGDRYDYEHIRSAEEVFMTYRDQLTNEQIAEVVNCPENVSVTLRTINQSKGKIRMEEWLANPNNVSRNNIDLKLTKATLINADKGIRKKAGQILKGPKIL
;
A
#
# COMPACT_ATOMS: atom_id res chain seq x y z
N MET A 1 -26.02 -3.62 26.86
CA MET A 1 -26.47 -2.66 25.83
C MET A 1 -26.08 -3.25 24.49
N GLU A 2 -27.06 -3.62 23.67
CA GLU A 2 -26.80 -4.10 22.30
C GLU A 2 -26.12 -2.98 21.50
N ASN A 3 -24.87 -3.22 21.09
CA ASN A 3 -24.19 -2.41 20.08
C ASN A 3 -24.91 -2.64 18.75
N LYS A 4 -25.94 -1.85 18.46
CA LYS A 4 -26.50 -1.79 17.10
C LYS A 4 -25.37 -1.41 16.16
N PRO A 5 -25.10 -2.17 15.08
CA PRO A 5 -24.07 -1.81 14.13
C PRO A 5 -24.40 -0.44 13.57
N LYS A 6 -23.45 0.50 13.72
CA LYS A 6 -23.57 1.84 13.16
C LYS A 6 -23.71 1.67 11.64
N LEU A 7 -24.87 2.02 11.09
CA LEU A 7 -25.10 1.92 9.65
C LEU A 7 -24.06 2.77 8.92
N ILE A 8 -23.19 2.13 8.13
CA ILE A 8 -22.16 2.82 7.37
C ILE A 8 -22.81 3.34 6.09
N ASN A 9 -22.67 4.63 5.83
CA ASN A 9 -23.19 5.24 4.61
C ASN A 9 -22.40 4.73 3.38
N PRO A 10 -23.00 3.96 2.47
CA PRO A 10 -22.29 3.43 1.30
C PRO A 10 -21.85 4.51 0.30
N ASN A 11 -22.43 5.70 0.38
CA ASN A 11 -22.13 6.84 -0.50
C ASN A 11 -21.17 7.86 0.14
N ARG A 12 -20.54 7.53 1.27
CA ARG A 12 -19.59 8.45 1.91
C ARG A 12 -18.39 8.73 0.99
N PRO A 13 -17.93 10.00 0.92
CA PRO A 13 -16.82 10.37 0.05
C PRO A 13 -15.52 9.75 0.54
N TYR A 14 -14.52 9.71 -0.35
CA TYR A 14 -13.17 9.32 0.01
C TYR A 14 -12.60 10.23 1.11
N HIS A 15 -12.12 9.62 2.20
CA HIS A 15 -11.45 10.31 3.30
C HIS A 15 -10.03 9.78 3.49
N ARG A 16 -9.07 10.70 3.49
CA ARG A 16 -7.64 10.38 3.56
C ARG A 16 -7.04 10.54 4.95
N THR A 17 -7.68 11.30 5.84
CA THR A 17 -7.11 11.69 7.14
C THR A 17 -6.63 10.49 7.97
N GLU A 18 -7.49 9.49 8.19
CA GLU A 18 -7.15 8.31 8.97
C GLU A 18 -6.10 7.44 8.27
N ILE A 19 -6.18 7.36 6.93
CA ILE A 19 -5.20 6.65 6.10
C ILE A 19 -3.80 7.26 6.27
N ASP A 20 -3.67 8.58 6.19
CA ASP A 20 -2.39 9.28 6.30
C ASP A 20 -1.80 9.17 7.73
N LEU A 21 -2.67 9.17 8.76
CA LEU A 21 -2.24 8.96 10.14
C LEU A 21 -1.62 7.57 10.34
N VAL A 22 -2.27 6.51 9.84
CA VAL A 22 -1.73 5.14 9.90
C VAL A 22 -0.50 5.02 9.01
N PHE A 23 -0.53 5.61 7.81
CA PHE A 23 0.59 5.55 6.86
C PHE A 23 1.85 6.18 7.43
N THR A 24 1.73 7.29 8.19
CA THR A 24 2.88 7.91 8.86
C THR A 24 3.56 6.96 9.84
N LYS A 25 2.78 6.20 10.60
CA LYS A 25 3.31 5.17 11.52
C LYS A 25 3.97 4.03 10.76
N VAL A 26 3.36 3.56 9.67
CA VAL A 26 3.93 2.51 8.81
C VAL A 26 5.25 2.96 8.19
N LYS A 27 5.33 4.18 7.64
CA LYS A 27 6.58 4.74 7.10
C LYS A 27 7.68 4.81 8.15
N ALA A 28 7.36 5.24 9.37
CA ALA A 28 8.35 5.28 10.47
C ALA A 28 8.86 3.87 10.82
N GLN A 29 7.98 2.87 10.85
CA GLN A 29 8.37 1.48 11.09
C GLN A 29 9.24 0.93 9.95
N MET A 30 8.83 1.14 8.70
CA MET A 30 9.61 0.75 7.52
C MET A 30 11.00 1.38 7.51
N GLN A 31 11.11 2.66 7.90
CA GLN A 31 12.38 3.37 8.01
C GLN A 31 13.29 2.72 9.06
N LYS A 32 12.74 2.38 10.23
CA LYS A 32 13.48 1.68 11.29
C LYS A 32 14.00 0.32 10.80
N GLU A 33 13.15 -0.45 10.15
CA GLU A 33 13.54 -1.75 9.58
C GLU A 33 14.60 -1.61 8.49
N ALA A 34 14.45 -0.63 7.61
CA ALA A 34 15.40 -0.36 6.55
C ALA A 34 16.77 0.09 7.07
N LEU A 35 16.82 0.90 8.13
CA LEU A 35 18.07 1.28 8.80
C LEU A 35 18.76 0.05 9.40
N ASN A 36 18.00 -0.83 10.06
CA ASN A 36 18.54 -2.08 10.59
C ASN A 36 19.09 -2.99 9.47
N ARG A 37 18.39 -3.07 8.32
CA ARG A 37 18.86 -3.84 7.15
C ARG A 37 20.14 -3.28 6.54
N GLY A 38 20.30 -1.95 6.53
CA GLY A 38 21.50 -1.32 5.99
C GLY A 38 22.72 -1.49 6.88
N GLY A 39 22.55 -1.43 8.21
CA GLY A 39 23.61 -1.69 9.19
C GLY A 39 24.68 -0.59 9.32
N ASP A 40 24.70 0.38 8.42
CA ASP A 40 25.68 1.47 8.34
C ASP A 40 25.05 2.86 8.56
N GLY A 41 23.85 2.89 9.16
CA GLY A 41 23.10 4.12 9.42
C GLY A 41 22.33 4.66 8.22
N LEU A 42 22.39 4.00 7.06
CA LEU A 42 21.58 4.33 5.91
C LEU A 42 20.47 3.30 5.71
N ALA A 43 19.28 3.78 5.38
CA ALA A 43 18.15 2.90 5.10
C ALA A 43 18.43 2.07 3.85
N LEU A 44 18.13 0.77 3.90
CA LEU A 44 18.21 -0.16 2.78
C LEU A 44 16.82 -0.67 2.41
N TYR A 45 16.43 -0.41 1.17
CA TYR A 45 15.19 -0.89 0.57
C TYR A 45 15.47 -1.62 -0.74
N ILE A 46 14.45 -2.34 -1.21
CA ILE A 46 14.38 -2.92 -2.55
C ILE A 46 13.15 -2.30 -3.23
N ASP A 47 13.32 -1.77 -4.42
CA ASP A 47 12.22 -1.26 -5.26
C ASP A 47 11.23 -2.40 -5.57
N CYS A 48 9.95 -2.15 -5.32
CA CYS A 48 8.92 -3.18 -5.43
C CYS A 48 8.57 -3.61 -6.86
N TYR A 49 9.06 -2.88 -7.88
CA TYR A 49 8.78 -3.08 -9.29
C TYR A 49 10.02 -3.41 -10.12
N THR A 50 11.20 -2.88 -9.76
CA THR A 50 12.46 -3.14 -10.47
C THR A 50 13.36 -4.14 -9.77
N GLY A 51 13.21 -4.30 -8.44
CA GLY A 51 14.12 -5.10 -7.62
C GLY A 51 15.46 -4.40 -7.35
N GLU A 52 15.62 -3.14 -7.78
CA GLU A 52 16.82 -2.36 -7.52
C GLU A 52 16.97 -2.06 -6.03
N THR A 53 18.22 -2.07 -5.56
CA THR A 53 18.55 -1.65 -4.20
C THR A 53 18.47 -0.12 -4.11
N LEU A 54 17.71 0.37 -3.14
CA LEU A 54 17.55 1.79 -2.85
C LEU A 54 18.12 2.12 -1.47
N ARG A 55 18.89 3.20 -1.38
CA ARG A 55 19.63 3.62 -0.18
C ARG A 55 19.09 4.95 0.34
N GLY A 56 19.29 5.19 1.64
CA GLY A 56 19.00 6.49 2.25
C GLY A 56 19.70 7.63 1.50
N GLY A 57 18.94 8.60 0.99
CA GLY A 57 19.42 9.69 0.14
C GLY A 57 19.01 9.56 -1.34
N ASP A 58 18.67 8.35 -1.79
CA ASP A 58 18.16 8.13 -3.15
C ASP A 58 16.75 8.73 -3.33
N ARG A 59 16.40 9.01 -4.59
CA ARG A 59 15.09 9.56 -4.95
C ARG A 59 14.05 8.44 -5.08
N TYR A 60 13.54 7.96 -3.95
CA TYR A 60 12.41 7.03 -3.89
C TYR A 60 11.23 7.64 -3.14
N ASP A 61 10.04 7.11 -3.40
CA ASP A 61 8.80 7.44 -2.70
C ASP A 61 8.21 6.18 -2.05
N TYR A 62 7.44 6.38 -0.97
CA TYR A 62 6.60 5.31 -0.42
C TYR A 62 5.35 5.17 -1.28
N GLU A 63 4.99 3.93 -1.59
CA GLU A 63 3.93 3.59 -2.53
C GLU A 63 2.83 2.79 -1.85
N HIS A 64 1.58 3.11 -2.19
CA HIS A 64 0.45 2.21 -2.03
C HIS A 64 0.27 1.43 -3.33
N ILE A 65 0.58 0.14 -3.34
CA ILE A 65 0.56 -0.71 -4.55
C ILE A 65 -0.82 -0.70 -5.21
N ARG A 66 -1.87 -0.85 -4.39
CA ARG A 66 -3.25 -0.45 -4.70
C ARG A 66 -3.53 0.86 -4.03
N SER A 67 -4.06 1.81 -4.81
CA SER A 67 -4.27 3.17 -4.32
C SER A 67 -5.20 3.19 -3.10
N ALA A 68 -4.92 4.11 -2.17
CA ALA A 68 -5.77 4.34 -1.02
C ALA A 68 -7.23 4.63 -1.40
N GLU A 69 -7.45 5.34 -2.50
CA GLU A 69 -8.77 5.68 -3.02
C GLU A 69 -9.51 4.42 -3.51
N GLU A 70 -8.87 3.57 -4.32
CA GLU A 70 -9.47 2.31 -4.80
C GLU A 70 -9.89 1.40 -3.65
N VAL A 71 -9.00 1.17 -2.69
CA VAL A 71 -9.27 0.32 -1.54
C VAL A 71 -10.36 0.94 -0.66
N PHE A 72 -10.34 2.25 -0.45
CA PHE A 72 -11.40 2.93 0.30
C PHE A 72 -12.76 2.72 -0.36
N MET A 73 -12.86 2.98 -1.66
CA MET A 73 -14.12 2.88 -2.40
C MET A 73 -14.64 1.44 -2.43
N THR A 74 -13.76 0.45 -2.40
CA THR A 74 -14.10 -0.98 -2.36
C THR A 74 -14.76 -1.39 -1.03
N TYR A 75 -14.34 -0.81 0.10
CA TYR A 75 -14.79 -1.22 1.44
C TYR A 75 -15.63 -0.17 2.18
N ARG A 76 -15.93 0.99 1.56
CA ARG A 76 -16.59 2.14 2.21
C ARG A 76 -17.97 1.83 2.78
N ASP A 77 -18.65 0.83 2.28
CA ASP A 77 -19.99 0.39 2.71
C ASP A 77 -19.95 -0.63 3.86
N GLN A 78 -18.79 -1.24 4.10
CA GLN A 78 -18.61 -2.34 5.03
C GLN A 78 -17.74 -1.99 6.23
N LEU A 79 -16.79 -1.06 6.07
CA LEU A 79 -15.77 -0.73 7.06
C LEU A 79 -15.79 0.77 7.40
N THR A 80 -15.40 1.13 8.63
CA THR A 80 -15.19 2.53 9.04
C THR A 80 -13.93 3.13 8.40
N ASN A 81 -13.72 4.45 8.52
CA ASN A 81 -12.49 5.11 8.05
C ASN A 81 -11.23 4.48 8.66
N GLU A 82 -11.26 4.23 9.96
CA GLU A 82 -10.14 3.70 10.73
C GLU A 82 -9.83 2.26 10.30
N GLN A 83 -10.85 1.44 10.11
CA GLN A 83 -10.72 0.08 9.61
C GLN A 83 -10.16 0.05 8.18
N ILE A 84 -10.65 0.92 7.30
CA ILE A 84 -10.09 1.07 5.94
C ILE A 84 -8.64 1.52 6.00
N ALA A 85 -8.27 2.42 6.92
CA ALA A 85 -6.89 2.85 7.10
C ALA A 85 -5.97 1.69 7.45
N GLU A 86 -6.43 0.70 8.22
CA GLU A 86 -5.68 -0.54 8.48
C GLU A 86 -5.59 -1.45 7.25
N VAL A 87 -6.65 -1.53 6.44
CA VAL A 87 -6.68 -2.33 5.20
C VAL A 87 -5.73 -1.75 4.15
N VAL A 88 -5.83 -0.44 3.88
CA VAL A 88 -5.00 0.28 2.90
C VAL A 88 -3.52 0.18 3.26
N ASN A 89 -3.20 0.34 4.55
CA ASN A 89 -1.82 0.34 5.04
C ASN A 89 -1.36 -1.03 5.53
N CYS A 90 -1.97 -2.12 5.06
CA CYS A 90 -1.45 -3.45 5.37
C CYS A 90 -0.02 -3.60 4.79
N PRO A 91 0.88 -4.35 5.44
CA PRO A 91 2.28 -4.43 5.02
C PRO A 91 2.47 -4.87 3.56
N GLU A 92 1.58 -5.70 3.05
CA GLU A 92 1.63 -6.17 1.66
C GLU A 92 1.25 -5.11 0.62
N ASN A 93 0.52 -4.04 1.02
CA ASN A 93 0.09 -2.96 0.12
C ASN A 93 0.98 -1.72 0.20
N VAL A 94 1.93 -1.68 1.13
CA VAL A 94 2.85 -0.54 1.30
C VAL A 94 4.27 -0.95 0.96
N SER A 95 4.93 -0.19 0.08
CA SER A 95 6.32 -0.45 -0.27
C SER A 95 7.06 0.85 -0.63
N VAL A 96 8.23 0.74 -1.24
CA VAL A 96 8.93 1.86 -1.85
C VAL A 96 9.18 1.59 -3.32
N THR A 97 9.25 2.66 -4.10
CA THR A 97 9.67 2.61 -5.50
C THR A 97 10.39 3.89 -5.89
N LEU A 98 11.17 3.86 -6.97
CA LEU A 98 11.78 5.02 -7.59
C LEU A 98 10.73 6.11 -7.81
N ARG A 99 11.12 7.35 -7.48
CA ARG A 99 10.27 8.54 -7.64
C ARG A 99 9.76 8.71 -9.07
N THR A 100 10.58 8.36 -10.06
CA THR A 100 10.21 8.42 -11.48
C THR A 100 9.05 7.48 -11.82
N ILE A 101 9.05 6.26 -11.27
CA ILE A 101 7.97 5.29 -11.44
C ILE A 101 6.73 5.78 -10.70
N ASN A 102 6.87 6.20 -9.43
CA ASN A 102 5.76 6.69 -8.62
C ASN A 102 5.01 7.85 -9.31
N GLN A 103 5.76 8.87 -9.75
CA GLN A 103 5.20 10.07 -10.35
C GLN A 103 4.59 9.82 -11.73
N SER A 104 5.22 8.98 -12.57
CA SER A 104 4.69 8.67 -13.91
C SER A 104 3.48 7.75 -13.87
N LYS A 105 3.38 6.86 -12.88
CA LYS A 105 2.17 6.06 -12.63
C LYS A 105 1.03 6.91 -12.08
N GLY A 106 1.32 7.79 -11.12
CA GLY A 106 0.31 8.58 -10.44
C GLY A 106 -0.80 7.71 -9.86
N LYS A 107 -2.06 8.02 -10.20
CA LYS A 107 -3.25 7.27 -9.76
C LYS A 107 -3.62 6.06 -10.63
N ILE A 108 -2.93 5.85 -11.76
CA ILE A 108 -3.24 4.76 -12.70
C ILE A 108 -2.92 3.42 -12.03
N ARG A 109 -3.73 2.39 -12.30
CA ARG A 109 -3.42 1.03 -11.85
C ARG A 109 -2.12 0.55 -12.48
N MET A 110 -1.30 -0.19 -11.74
CA MET A 110 -0.02 -0.65 -12.27
C MET A 110 -0.20 -1.50 -13.54
N GLU A 111 -1.24 -2.32 -13.61
CA GLU A 111 -1.56 -3.12 -14.81
C GLU A 111 -1.81 -2.26 -16.05
N GLU A 112 -2.56 -1.16 -15.89
CA GLU A 112 -2.85 -0.21 -16.97
C GLU A 112 -1.59 0.59 -17.33
N TRP A 113 -0.79 0.98 -16.34
CA TRP A 113 0.47 1.69 -16.58
C TRP A 113 1.48 0.83 -17.34
N LEU A 114 1.53 -0.47 -17.05
CA LEU A 114 2.38 -1.46 -17.74
C LEU A 114 1.89 -1.80 -19.15
N ALA A 115 0.64 -1.48 -19.50
CA ALA A 115 0.12 -1.71 -20.84
C ALA A 115 0.86 -0.87 -21.91
N ASN A 116 1.60 0.17 -21.51
CA ASN A 116 2.55 0.88 -22.36
C ASN A 116 3.96 0.24 -22.26
N PRO A 117 4.45 -0.46 -23.30
CA PRO A 117 5.75 -1.13 -23.25
C PRO A 117 6.94 -0.18 -23.00
N ASN A 118 6.81 1.11 -23.36
CA ASN A 118 7.84 2.10 -23.09
C ASN A 118 8.03 2.34 -21.59
N ASN A 119 6.99 2.18 -20.78
CA ASN A 119 7.10 2.31 -19.33
C ASN A 119 7.93 1.17 -18.73
N VAL A 120 7.78 -0.04 -19.26
CA VAL A 120 8.53 -1.23 -18.85
C VAL A 120 10.01 -1.06 -19.18
N SER A 121 10.34 -0.76 -20.44
CA SER A 121 11.72 -0.66 -20.91
C SER A 121 12.47 0.54 -20.34
N ARG A 122 11.83 1.71 -20.21
CA ARG A 122 12.49 2.92 -19.69
C ARG A 122 12.79 2.89 -18.20
N ASN A 123 11.99 2.16 -17.43
CA ASN A 123 12.12 2.10 -15.98
C ASN A 123 12.67 0.76 -15.47
N ASN A 124 13.20 -0.09 -16.36
CA ASN A 124 13.75 -1.41 -16.02
C ASN A 124 12.80 -2.24 -15.15
N ILE A 125 11.50 -2.25 -15.48
CA ILE A 125 10.52 -2.98 -14.69
C ILE A 125 10.77 -4.49 -14.80
N ASP A 126 10.88 -5.15 -13.65
CA ASP A 126 10.78 -6.60 -13.58
C ASP A 126 9.31 -6.99 -13.53
N LEU A 127 8.79 -7.48 -14.66
CA LEU A 127 7.39 -7.89 -14.81
C LEU A 127 7.00 -9.04 -13.89
N LYS A 128 7.93 -9.97 -13.61
CA LYS A 128 7.66 -11.13 -12.75
C LYS A 128 7.56 -10.68 -11.30
N LEU A 129 8.52 -9.87 -10.85
CA LEU A 129 8.51 -9.26 -9.52
C LEU A 129 7.26 -8.40 -9.35
N THR A 130 7.01 -7.49 -10.28
CA THR A 130 5.85 -6.59 -10.24
C THR A 130 4.55 -7.38 -10.13
N LYS A 131 4.34 -8.40 -10.97
CA LYS A 131 3.14 -9.24 -10.89
C LYS A 131 3.01 -9.93 -9.52
N ALA A 132 4.11 -10.41 -8.94
CA ALA A 132 4.10 -11.00 -7.60
C ALA A 132 3.75 -9.97 -6.53
N THR A 133 4.30 -8.75 -6.60
CA THR A 133 3.99 -7.61 -5.74
C THR A 133 2.49 -7.28 -5.76
N LEU A 134 1.90 -7.18 -6.96
CA LEU A 134 0.46 -6.91 -7.12
C LEU A 134 -0.41 -8.01 -6.50
N ILE A 135 -0.09 -9.28 -6.77
CA ILE A 135 -0.81 -10.43 -6.20
C ILE A 135 -0.71 -10.44 -4.67
N ASN A 136 0.46 -10.08 -4.12
CA ASN A 136 0.67 -10.04 -2.69
C ASN A 136 -0.14 -8.93 -2.03
N ALA A 137 -0.13 -7.73 -2.61
CA ALA A 137 -0.96 -6.61 -2.14
C ALA A 137 -2.45 -7.00 -2.12
N ASP A 138 -2.96 -7.58 -3.21
CA ASP A 138 -4.35 -8.01 -3.31
C ASP A 138 -4.71 -9.07 -2.25
N LYS A 139 -3.80 -10.01 -1.97
CA LYS A 139 -3.98 -11.02 -0.92
C LYS A 139 -3.98 -10.39 0.47
N GLY A 140 -3.04 -9.48 0.76
CA GLY A 140 -2.93 -8.80 2.05
C GLY A 140 -4.15 -7.94 2.36
N ILE A 141 -4.60 -7.15 1.39
CA ILE A 141 -5.82 -6.33 1.48
C ILE A 141 -7.03 -7.20 1.82
N ARG A 142 -7.29 -8.26 1.04
CA ARG A 142 -8.42 -9.16 1.28
C ARG A 142 -8.32 -9.85 2.65
N LYS A 143 -7.12 -10.29 3.04
CA LYS A 143 -6.89 -10.93 4.34
C LYS A 143 -7.19 -9.98 5.48
N LYS A 144 -6.66 -8.74 5.42
CA LYS A 144 -6.87 -7.72 6.46
C LYS A 144 -8.34 -7.31 6.56
N ALA A 145 -8.99 -7.04 5.43
CA ALA A 145 -10.42 -6.73 5.41
C ALA A 145 -11.25 -7.89 5.99
N GLY A 146 -10.95 -9.13 5.58
CA GLY A 146 -11.63 -10.32 6.10
C GLY A 146 -11.42 -10.56 7.59
N GLN A 147 -10.27 -10.18 8.16
CA GLN A 147 -10.03 -10.24 9.60
C GLN A 147 -10.92 -9.25 10.35
N ILE A 148 -11.03 -8.02 9.85
CA ILE A 148 -11.83 -6.96 10.47
C ILE A 148 -13.33 -7.31 10.39
N LEU A 149 -13.80 -7.79 9.24
CA LEU A 149 -15.20 -8.15 9.02
C LEU A 149 -15.66 -9.35 9.85
N LYS A 150 -14.77 -10.30 10.15
CA LYS A 150 -15.09 -11.47 10.98
C LYS A 150 -15.16 -11.13 12.49
N GLY A 151 -14.72 -9.94 12.88
CA GLY A 151 -14.62 -9.53 14.28
C GLY A 151 -13.53 -10.30 15.06
N PRO A 152 -13.24 -9.92 16.32
CA PRO A 152 -12.35 -10.68 17.16
C PRO A 152 -12.92 -12.08 17.39
N LYS A 153 -12.11 -13.12 17.13
CA LYS A 153 -12.39 -14.45 17.68
C LYS A 153 -12.28 -14.33 19.21
N ILE A 154 -13.42 -14.36 19.89
CA ILE A 154 -13.44 -14.61 21.33
C ILE A 154 -12.94 -16.05 21.47
N LEU A 155 -11.70 -16.21 21.95
CA LEU A 155 -11.14 -17.49 22.38
C LEU A 155 -11.66 -17.82 23.77
#